data_AF-A0A226EZI2-F1
#
_entry.id   AF-A0A226EZI2-F1
#
_cell.length_a   1.000
_cell.length_b   1.000
_cell.length_c   1.000
_cell.angle_alpha   90.00
_cell.angle_beta   90.00
_cell.angle_gamma   90.00
#
_symmetry.space_group_name_H-M   'P 1'
#
loop_
_entity.id
_entity.type
_entity.pdbx_description
1 polymer ?
#
loop_
_entity_poly.entity_id
_entity_poly.type
_entity_poly.pdbx_seq_one_letter_code
_entity_poly.pdbx_strand_id
1 'polypeptide(L)'
;MLPQVLRRIKRHLKYTNFYNCVFMTYDYNYKTLILGDKSKQNMALVWLGVNLLQLACQLYSIHTKASGLAEKAVGITISCAYLLTILLRFEIKADVVPILLLNFILGKENSTKQYGKDVVIISNCLYCGLALIEIAMLLVPISSFALSLITPCFSPLLTSLFCDKDNLNQLQWIYGNIMQFGLAILEFVSCQ
;
A
#
# COMPACT_ATOMS: atom_id res chain seq x y z
N MET A 1 25.85 -0.46 8.38
CA MET A 1 24.38 -0.26 8.30
C MET A 1 23.84 -0.36 6.88
N LEU A 2 24.52 0.21 5.88
CA LEU A 2 24.16 0.06 4.46
C LEU A 2 23.77 -1.38 4.01
N PRO A 3 24.51 -2.46 4.36
CA PRO A 3 24.11 -3.82 4.00
C PRO A 3 22.76 -4.25 4.60
N GLN A 4 22.39 -3.76 5.79
CA GLN A 4 21.08 -4.05 6.39
C GLN A 4 19.95 -3.31 5.66
N VAL A 5 20.19 -2.06 5.25
CA VAL A 5 19.25 -1.28 4.42
C VAL A 5 19.02 -1.99 3.10
N LEU A 6 20.10 -2.39 2.41
CA LEU A 6 20.02 -3.12 1.15
C LEU A 6 19.29 -4.45 1.30
N ARG A 7 19.50 -5.18 2.41
CA ARG A 7 18.76 -6.40 2.69
C ARG A 7 17.26 -6.16 2.84
N ARG A 8 16.85 -5.09 3.54
CA ARG A 8 15.43 -4.72 3.66
C ARG A 8 14.82 -4.30 2.33
N ILE A 9 15.54 -3.50 1.54
CA ILE A 9 15.12 -3.08 0.19
C ILE A 9 14.92 -4.30 -0.71
N LYS A 10 15.90 -5.22 -0.78
CA LYS A 10 15.80 -6.47 -1.56
C LYS A 10 14.59 -7.31 -1.13
N ARG A 11 14.31 -7.38 0.18
CA ARG A 11 13.14 -8.08 0.71
C ARG A 11 11.84 -7.39 0.31
N HIS A 12 11.74 -6.07 0.40
CA HIS A 12 10.57 -5.31 -0.05
C HIS A 12 10.32 -5.50 -1.54
N LEU A 13 11.35 -5.39 -2.38
CA LEU A 13 11.26 -5.63 -3.82
C LEU A 13 10.79 -7.05 -4.15
N LYS A 14 11.19 -8.05 -3.36
CA LYS A 14 10.69 -9.42 -3.52
C LYS A 14 9.19 -9.52 -3.25
N TYR A 15 8.71 -8.88 -2.19
CA TYR A 15 7.28 -8.88 -1.86
C TYR A 15 6.47 -8.07 -2.88
N THR A 16 6.94 -6.90 -3.28
CA THR A 16 6.20 -6.07 -4.26
C THR A 16 6.17 -6.68 -5.65
N ASN A 17 7.23 -7.39 -6.06
CA ASN A 17 7.25 -8.15 -7.30
C ASN A 17 6.31 -9.37 -7.26
N PHE A 18 6.01 -9.94 -6.08
CA PHE A 18 5.02 -11.01 -5.94
C PHE A 18 3.60 -10.51 -6.21
N TYR A 19 3.25 -9.32 -5.72
CA TYR A 19 1.93 -8.71 -5.94
C TYR A 19 1.79 -7.97 -7.27
N ASN A 20 2.86 -7.84 -8.05
CA ASN A 20 2.92 -7.06 -9.31
C ASN A 20 2.50 -5.59 -9.13
N CYS A 21 2.73 -5.01 -7.95
CA CYS A 21 2.31 -3.65 -7.61
C CYS A 21 3.38 -2.58 -7.93
N VAL A 22 4.54 -2.95 -8.47
CA VAL A 22 5.68 -2.04 -8.66
C VAL A 22 6.26 -2.17 -10.07
N PHE A 23 6.68 -1.05 -10.64
CA PHE A 23 7.25 -0.95 -11.99
C PHE A 23 8.69 -1.47 -12.11
N MET A 24 9.29 -1.91 -11.01
CA MET A 24 10.70 -2.32 -10.92
C MET A 24 10.79 -3.81 -10.60
N THR A 25 11.77 -4.47 -11.19
CA THR A 25 12.11 -5.86 -10.84
C THR A 25 13.62 -5.99 -10.61
N TYR A 26 13.98 -6.89 -9.70
CA TYR A 26 15.38 -7.15 -9.38
C TYR A 26 15.91 -8.26 -10.28
N ASP A 27 16.92 -7.94 -11.10
CA ASP A 27 17.60 -8.91 -11.93
C ASP A 27 18.70 -9.62 -11.13
N TYR A 28 18.48 -10.90 -10.86
CA TYR A 28 19.43 -11.72 -10.10
C TYR A 28 20.71 -12.04 -10.87
N ASN A 29 20.69 -11.99 -12.21
CA ASN A 29 21.87 -12.27 -13.04
C ASN A 29 22.85 -11.10 -12.99
N TYR A 30 22.35 -9.89 -13.19
CA TYR A 30 23.17 -8.67 -13.20
C TYR A 30 23.28 -7.99 -11.83
N LYS A 31 22.53 -8.46 -10.82
CA LYS A 31 22.42 -7.87 -9.47
C LYS A 31 22.02 -6.39 -9.50
N THR A 32 21.19 -6.03 -10.46
CA THR A 32 20.70 -4.67 -10.69
C THR A 32 19.19 -4.65 -10.75
N LEU A 33 18.62 -3.48 -10.48
CA LEU A 33 17.22 -3.19 -10.71
C LEU A 33 17.03 -2.75 -12.15
N ILE A 34 16.03 -3.36 -12.78
CA ILE A 34 15.59 -3.03 -14.12
C ILE A 34 14.10 -2.68 -14.08
N LEU A 35 13.64 -1.99 -15.12
CA LEU A 35 12.21 -1.77 -15.32
C LEU A 35 11.52 -3.12 -15.59
N GLY A 36 10.37 -3.32 -14.96
CA GLY A 36 9.53 -4.49 -15.20
C GLY A 36 8.86 -4.44 -16.57
N ASP A 37 8.53 -5.61 -17.10
CA ASP A 37 7.86 -5.77 -18.39
C ASP A 37 6.53 -5.02 -18.47
N LYS A 38 6.13 -4.62 -19.68
CA LYS A 38 4.87 -3.90 -19.96
C LYS A 38 3.64 -4.55 -19.31
N SER A 39 3.59 -5.88 -19.25
CA SER A 39 2.48 -6.59 -18.59
C SER A 39 2.37 -6.27 -17.10
N LYS A 40 3.50 -6.17 -16.39
CA LYS A 40 3.53 -5.82 -14.96
C LYS A 40 3.12 -4.36 -14.76
N GLN A 41 3.55 -3.47 -15.64
CA GLN A 41 3.17 -2.05 -15.61
C GLN A 41 1.66 -1.90 -15.79
N ASN A 42 1.06 -2.63 -16.74
CA ASN A 42 -0.39 -2.63 -16.93
C ASN A 42 -1.13 -3.18 -15.70
N MET A 43 -0.62 -4.24 -15.06
CA MET A 43 -1.22 -4.79 -13.84
C MET A 43 -1.16 -3.80 -12.67
N ALA A 44 -0.05 -3.09 -12.49
CA ALA A 44 0.05 -2.01 -11.50
C ALA A 44 -0.97 -0.89 -11.77
N LEU A 45 -1.19 -0.54 -13.04
CA LEU A 45 -2.18 0.47 -13.43
C LEU A 45 -3.63 0.00 -13.18
N VAL A 46 -3.92 -1.30 -13.40
CA VAL A 46 -5.21 -1.89 -13.02
C VAL A 46 -5.42 -1.82 -11.51
N TRP A 47 -4.42 -2.17 -10.72
CA TRP A 47 -4.48 -2.05 -9.25
C TRP A 47 -4.68 -0.60 -8.79
N LEU A 48 -4.04 0.36 -9.45
CA LEU A 48 -4.26 1.78 -9.19
C LEU A 48 -5.71 2.19 -9.48
N GLY A 49 -6.29 1.68 -10.56
CA GLY A 49 -7.70 1.84 -10.89
C GLY A 49 -8.65 1.25 -9.83
N VAL A 50 -8.35 0.06 -9.31
CA VAL A 50 -9.11 -0.57 -8.22
C VAL A 50 -9.04 0.29 -6.95
N ASN A 51 -7.87 0.82 -6.61
CA ASN A 51 -7.71 1.73 -5.46
C ASN A 51 -8.50 3.04 -5.61
N LEU A 52 -8.53 3.61 -6.82
CA LEU A 52 -9.35 4.78 -7.12
C LEU A 52 -10.85 4.49 -7.00
N LEU A 53 -11.30 3.34 -7.50
CA LEU A 53 -12.69 2.92 -7.36
C LEU A 53 -13.05 2.72 -5.89
N GLN A 54 -12.19 2.07 -5.11
CA GLN A 54 -12.37 1.91 -3.67
C GLN A 54 -12.48 3.27 -2.96
N LEU A 55 -11.59 4.23 -3.25
CA LEU A 55 -11.68 5.58 -2.69
C LEU A 55 -13.00 6.28 -3.05
N ALA A 56 -13.47 6.14 -4.30
CA ALA A 56 -14.75 6.69 -4.71
C ALA A 56 -15.92 6.06 -3.92
N CYS A 57 -15.90 4.75 -3.73
CA CYS A 57 -16.88 4.04 -2.90
C CYS A 57 -16.85 4.49 -1.43
N GLN A 58 -15.66 4.71 -0.85
CA GLN A 58 -15.50 5.21 0.51
C GLN A 58 -16.07 6.62 0.65
N LEU A 59 -15.76 7.53 -0.27
CA LEU A 59 -16.30 8.90 -0.29
C LEU A 59 -17.83 8.90 -0.43
N TYR A 60 -18.36 8.02 -1.29
CA TYR A 60 -19.81 7.85 -1.43
C TYR A 60 -20.45 7.36 -0.13
N SER A 61 -19.85 6.37 0.55
CA SER A 61 -20.36 5.87 1.83
C SER A 61 -20.31 6.93 2.93
N ILE A 62 -19.21 7.69 3.04
CA ILE A 62 -19.12 8.80 3.99
C ILE A 62 -20.19 9.86 3.72
N HIS A 63 -20.47 10.15 2.45
CA HIS A 63 -21.50 11.13 2.10
C HIS A 63 -22.92 10.66 2.46
N THR A 64 -23.23 9.38 2.23
CA THR A 64 -24.58 8.83 2.36
C THR A 64 -24.89 8.26 3.74
N LYS A 65 -23.93 7.63 4.41
CA LYS A 65 -24.16 6.84 5.64
C LYS A 65 -23.62 7.49 6.93
N ALA A 66 -22.65 8.38 6.84
CA ALA A 66 -22.06 8.98 8.03
C ALA A 66 -23.07 9.90 8.72
N SER A 67 -23.39 9.59 9.98
CA SER A 67 -24.48 10.23 10.71
C SER A 67 -24.01 11.42 11.55
N GLY A 68 -22.76 11.38 12.02
CA GLY A 68 -22.16 12.40 12.89
C GLY A 68 -21.02 13.19 12.23
N LEU A 69 -20.77 14.40 12.73
CA LEU A 69 -19.63 15.23 12.30
C LEU A 69 -18.29 14.54 12.58
N ALA A 70 -18.15 13.89 13.73
CA ALA A 70 -16.94 13.17 14.11
C ALA A 70 -16.66 11.99 13.15
N GLU A 71 -17.69 11.22 12.80
CA GLU A 71 -17.58 10.10 11.86
C GLU A 71 -17.18 10.59 10.46
N LYS A 72 -17.78 11.70 10.00
CA LYS A 72 -17.41 12.34 8.73
C LYS A 72 -15.96 12.83 8.75
N ALA A 73 -15.52 13.47 9.83
CA ALA A 73 -14.16 13.96 9.96
C ALA A 73 -13.14 12.81 9.89
N VAL A 74 -13.36 11.74 10.65
CA VAL A 74 -12.50 10.54 10.61
C VAL A 74 -12.49 9.91 9.21
N GLY A 75 -13.66 9.76 8.59
CA GLY A 75 -13.76 9.20 7.25
C GLY A 75 -13.02 10.02 6.20
N ILE A 76 -13.12 11.35 6.27
CA ILE A 76 -12.38 12.27 5.38
C ILE A 76 -10.87 12.15 5.63
N THR A 77 -10.43 12.11 6.89
CA THR A 77 -9.00 11.94 7.22
C THR A 77 -8.43 10.66 6.63
N ILE A 78 -9.14 9.54 6.77
CA ILE A 78 -8.74 8.25 6.19
C ILE A 78 -8.72 8.34 4.67
N SER A 79 -9.78 8.90 4.05
CA SER A 79 -9.87 9.06 2.60
C SER A 79 -8.75 9.95 2.04
N CYS A 80 -8.37 11.01 2.75
CA CYS A 80 -7.23 11.85 2.38
C CYS A 80 -5.89 11.11 2.45
N ALA A 81 -5.69 10.25 3.46
CA ALA A 81 -4.49 9.41 3.56
C ALA A 81 -4.42 8.39 2.40
N TYR A 82 -5.56 7.78 2.03
CA TYR A 82 -5.67 6.92 0.85
C TYR A 82 -5.38 7.69 -0.44
N LEU A 83 -5.98 8.87 -0.62
CA LEU A 83 -5.74 9.73 -1.78
C LEU A 83 -4.26 10.11 -1.89
N LEU A 84 -3.62 10.51 -0.79
CA LEU A 84 -2.19 10.80 -0.78
C LEU A 84 -1.36 9.60 -1.20
N THR A 85 -1.71 8.40 -0.73
CA THR A 85 -1.04 7.15 -1.13
C THR A 85 -1.22 6.87 -2.62
N ILE A 86 -2.42 7.06 -3.16
CA ILE A 86 -2.70 6.93 -4.58
C ILE A 86 -1.87 7.93 -5.38
N LEU A 87 -1.82 9.19 -4.97
CA LEU A 87 -1.04 10.24 -5.63
C LEU A 87 0.47 9.93 -5.61
N LEU A 88 0.98 9.41 -4.50
CA LEU A 88 2.38 8.96 -4.41
C LEU A 88 2.67 7.74 -5.29
N ARG A 89 1.67 6.88 -5.53
CA ARG A 89 1.76 5.73 -6.46
C ARG A 89 1.43 6.11 -7.91
N PHE A 90 0.91 7.31 -8.16
CA PHE A 90 0.44 7.75 -9.47
C PHE A 90 1.64 8.14 -10.35
N GLU A 91 2.41 7.14 -10.77
CA GLU A 91 3.44 7.28 -11.79
C GLU A 91 2.92 6.69 -13.09
N ILE A 92 2.48 7.55 -14.02
CA ILE A 92 2.04 7.10 -15.37
C ILE A 92 3.20 6.46 -16.14
N LYS A 93 4.43 6.90 -15.85
CA LYS A 93 5.67 6.34 -16.39
C LYS A 93 6.61 6.13 -15.23
N ALA A 94 7.17 4.93 -15.15
CA ALA A 94 8.16 4.57 -14.15
C ALA A 94 9.35 5.54 -14.19
N ASP A 95 9.62 6.21 -13.08
CA ASP A 95 10.81 7.05 -12.97
C ASP A 95 12.08 6.16 -12.91
N VAL A 96 13.05 6.50 -13.75
CA VAL A 96 14.36 5.84 -13.81
C VAL A 96 15.31 6.35 -12.72
N VAL A 97 15.05 7.53 -12.13
CA VAL A 97 15.93 8.14 -11.14
C VAL A 97 16.03 7.29 -9.85
N PRO A 98 14.93 6.79 -9.24
CA PRO A 98 15.01 5.92 -8.07
C PRO A 98 15.74 4.61 -8.36
N ILE A 99 15.56 4.05 -9.56
CA ILE A 99 16.25 2.82 -10.01
C ILE A 99 17.75 3.06 -10.08
N LEU A 100 18.17 4.15 -10.73
CA LEU A 100 19.58 4.49 -10.88
C LEU A 100 20.23 4.74 -9.51
N LEU A 101 19.53 5.43 -8.61
CA LEU A 101 19.99 5.68 -7.25
C LEU A 101 20.16 4.36 -6.47
N LEU A 102 19.16 3.46 -6.49
CA LEU A 102 19.30 2.16 -5.82
C LEU A 102 20.41 1.32 -6.45
N ASN A 103 20.55 1.32 -7.77
CA ASN A 103 21.63 0.61 -8.46
C ASN A 103 23.01 1.15 -8.07
N PHE A 104 23.15 2.47 -7.92
CA PHE A 104 24.37 3.09 -7.41
C PHE A 104 24.69 2.65 -5.98
N ILE A 105 23.68 2.57 -5.11
CA ILE A 105 23.85 2.11 -3.72
C ILE A 105 24.20 0.61 -3.69
N LEU A 106 23.52 -0.21 -4.50
CA LEU A 106 23.78 -1.66 -4.63
C LEU A 106 25.18 -1.93 -5.19
N GLY A 107 25.62 -1.18 -6.20
CA GLY A 107 26.96 -1.32 -6.79
C GLY A 107 28.08 -1.01 -5.79
N LYS A 108 27.82 -0.14 -4.79
CA LYS A 108 28.77 0.16 -3.72
C LYS A 108 28.86 -0.93 -2.65
N GLU A 109 27.89 -1.83 -2.53
CA GLU A 109 27.88 -2.93 -1.54
C GLU A 109 29.19 -3.75 -1.57
N ASN A 110 29.79 -3.92 -2.75
CA ASN A 110 31.02 -4.71 -2.95
C ASN A 110 32.32 -3.89 -2.85
N SER A 111 32.24 -2.56 -2.70
CA SER A 111 33.42 -1.71 -2.57
C SER A 111 33.83 -1.59 -1.10
N THR A 112 35.01 -2.11 -0.76
CA THR A 112 35.63 -2.00 0.58
C THR A 112 36.05 -0.58 0.98
N LYS A 113 35.75 0.43 0.15
CA LYS A 113 36.11 1.82 0.42
C LYS A 113 35.28 2.37 1.58
N GLN A 114 35.98 3.01 2.52
CA GLN A 114 35.38 3.68 3.67
C GLN A 114 34.41 4.76 3.18
N TYR A 115 33.14 4.65 3.57
CA TYR A 115 32.10 5.61 3.20
C TYR A 115 32.34 6.94 3.94
N GLY A 116 32.20 8.07 3.24
CA GLY A 116 32.25 9.40 3.86
C GLY A 116 31.12 9.58 4.89
N LYS A 117 31.33 10.48 5.87
CA LYS A 117 30.35 10.75 6.95
C LYS A 117 28.94 11.06 6.44
N ASP A 118 28.84 11.80 5.33
CA ASP A 118 27.54 12.18 4.75
C ASP A 118 26.73 10.98 4.26
N VAL A 119 27.41 9.97 3.69
CA VAL A 119 26.77 8.74 3.22
C VAL A 119 26.22 7.91 4.38
N VAL A 120 26.89 7.95 5.53
CA VAL A 120 26.42 7.25 6.75
C VAL A 120 25.13 7.90 7.27
N ILE A 121 25.06 9.24 7.30
CA ILE A 121 23.87 9.98 7.73
C ILE A 121 22.68 9.68 6.81
N ILE A 122 22.89 9.78 5.48
CA ILE A 122 21.85 9.48 4.49
C ILE A 122 21.38 8.03 4.61
N SER A 123 22.31 7.07 4.76
CA SER A 123 21.97 5.67 4.95
C SER A 123 21.16 5.43 6.24
N ASN A 124 21.42 6.19 7.31
CA ASN A 124 20.69 6.04 8.56
C ASN A 124 19.29 6.64 8.46
N CYS A 125 19.15 7.79 7.79
CA CYS A 125 17.84 8.38 7.49
C CYS A 125 16.99 7.43 6.63
N LEU A 126 17.57 6.86 5.56
CA LEU A 126 16.91 5.86 4.73
C LEU A 126 16.50 4.61 5.53
N TYR A 127 17.36 4.15 6.44
CA TYR A 127 17.04 3.01 7.31
C TYR A 127 15.83 3.30 8.18
N CYS A 128 15.80 4.44 8.88
CA CYS A 128 14.69 4.83 9.73
C CYS A 128 13.41 5.04 8.92
N GLY A 129 13.49 5.71 7.77
CA GLY A 129 12.35 5.91 6.88
C GLY A 129 11.76 4.59 6.38
N LEU A 130 12.60 3.68 5.88
CA LEU A 130 12.15 2.36 5.46
C LEU A 130 11.56 1.54 6.60
N ALA A 131 12.13 1.63 7.81
CA ALA A 131 11.59 0.94 8.97
C ALA A 131 10.21 1.48 9.37
N LEU A 132 10.01 2.81 9.33
CA LEU A 132 8.71 3.44 9.60
C LEU A 132 7.67 3.06 8.55
N ILE A 133 8.06 3.06 7.27
CA ILE A 133 7.18 2.65 6.17
C ILE A 133 6.81 1.17 6.32
N GLU A 134 7.76 0.29 6.66
CA GLU A 134 7.50 -1.13 6.90
C GLU A 134 6.52 -1.36 8.07
N ILE A 135 6.65 -0.60 9.16
CA ILE A 135 5.72 -0.65 10.29
C ILE A 135 4.34 -0.14 9.86
N ALA A 136 4.27 0.99 9.14
CA ALA A 136 3.02 1.57 8.67
C ALA A 136 2.28 0.63 7.70
N MET A 137 2.99 0.03 6.75
CA MET A 137 2.45 -0.95 5.79
C MET A 137 1.92 -2.22 6.47
N LEU A 138 2.35 -2.54 7.69
CA LEU A 138 1.79 -3.66 8.46
C LEU A 138 0.63 -3.20 9.34
N LEU A 139 0.80 -2.08 10.02
CA LEU A 139 -0.15 -1.59 11.03
C LEU A 139 -1.47 -1.12 10.41
N VAL A 140 -1.41 -0.41 9.28
CA VAL A 140 -2.60 0.12 8.59
C VAL A 140 -3.54 -0.98 8.08
N PRO A 141 -3.08 -1.99 7.32
CA PRO A 141 -3.99 -3.04 6.86
C PRO A 141 -4.49 -3.94 7.99
N ILE A 142 -3.69 -4.19 9.03
CA ILE A 142 -4.15 -4.94 10.21
C ILE A 142 -5.24 -4.16 10.96
N SER A 143 -5.04 -2.87 11.18
CA SER A 143 -6.05 -2.04 11.86
C SER A 143 -7.32 -1.92 11.02
N SER A 144 -7.20 -1.73 9.70
CA SER A 144 -8.34 -1.73 8.77
C SER A 144 -9.08 -3.06 8.81
N PHE A 145 -8.36 -4.19 8.72
CA PHE A 145 -8.96 -5.52 8.78
C PHE A 145 -9.70 -5.77 10.11
N ALA A 146 -9.09 -5.39 11.23
CA ALA A 146 -9.71 -5.50 12.55
C ALA A 146 -10.96 -4.61 12.66
N LEU A 147 -10.90 -3.38 12.16
CA LEU A 147 -12.05 -2.46 12.09
C LEU A 147 -13.18 -3.03 11.23
N SER A 148 -12.87 -3.67 10.10
CA SER A 148 -13.86 -4.30 9.21
C SER A 148 -14.53 -5.52 9.83
N LEU A 149 -13.86 -6.21 10.76
CA LEU A 149 -14.46 -7.33 11.51
C LEU A 149 -15.29 -6.86 12.72
N ILE A 150 -14.80 -5.89 13.49
CA ILE A 150 -15.45 -5.44 14.73
C ILE A 150 -16.63 -4.51 14.42
N THR A 151 -16.47 -3.62 13.45
CA THR A 151 -17.43 -2.56 13.11
C THR A 151 -17.66 -2.49 11.60
N PRO A 152 -18.36 -3.47 11.00
CA PRO A 152 -18.60 -3.52 9.55
C PRO A 152 -19.41 -2.33 9.03
N CYS A 153 -20.16 -1.63 9.89
CA CYS A 153 -20.97 -0.50 9.50
C CYS A 153 -20.24 0.85 9.65
N PHE A 154 -18.93 0.85 9.84
CA PHE A 154 -18.16 2.09 9.94
C PHE A 154 -18.02 2.73 8.55
N SER A 155 -18.55 3.94 8.38
CA SER A 155 -18.70 4.61 7.08
C SER A 155 -17.48 4.65 6.14
N PRO A 156 -16.21 4.78 6.60
CA PRO A 156 -15.06 4.76 5.68
C PRO A 156 -14.68 3.36 5.16
N LEU A 157 -15.34 2.29 5.59
CA LEU A 157 -15.08 0.93 5.12
C LEU A 157 -16.03 0.56 3.97
N LEU A 158 -15.58 -0.24 3.02
CA LEU A 158 -16.41 -0.75 1.92
C LEU A 158 -17.56 -1.61 2.43
N THR A 159 -17.35 -2.32 3.54
CA THR A 159 -18.35 -3.13 4.23
C THR A 159 -19.58 -2.33 4.64
N SER A 160 -19.43 -1.04 4.91
CA SER A 160 -20.54 -0.16 5.29
C SER A 160 -21.58 -0.01 4.19
N LEU A 161 -21.23 -0.16 2.91
CA LEU A 161 -22.18 -0.11 1.79
C LEU A 161 -23.27 -1.18 1.92
N PHE A 162 -22.95 -2.32 2.54
CA PHE A 162 -23.87 -3.44 2.76
C PHE A 162 -24.62 -3.39 4.09
N CYS A 163 -24.28 -2.45 4.98
CA CYS A 163 -25.10 -2.16 6.15
C CYS A 163 -26.29 -1.30 5.75
N ASP A 164 -27.39 -1.94 5.38
CA ASP A 164 -28.68 -1.26 5.20
C ASP A 164 -29.54 -1.44 6.45
N LYS A 165 -30.19 -0.37 6.92
CA LYS A 165 -30.91 -0.39 8.20
C LYS A 165 -32.23 -1.14 8.15
N ASP A 166 -32.79 -1.35 6.95
CA ASP A 166 -34.20 -1.69 6.79
C ASP A 166 -34.48 -3.13 6.30
N ASN A 167 -33.46 -3.93 5.95
CA ASN A 167 -33.67 -5.29 5.40
C ASN A 167 -32.70 -6.34 5.97
N LEU A 168 -32.77 -6.57 7.28
CA LEU A 168 -32.04 -7.63 7.99
C LEU A 168 -32.67 -9.01 7.76
N ASN A 169 -32.65 -9.51 6.52
CA ASN A 169 -33.10 -10.86 6.21
C ASN A 169 -31.99 -11.89 6.50
N GLN A 170 -32.39 -13.07 6.99
CA GLN A 170 -31.53 -14.18 7.44
C GLN A 170 -30.51 -14.68 6.38
N LEU A 171 -30.75 -14.42 5.08
CA LEU A 171 -29.80 -14.70 3.99
C LEU A 171 -28.55 -13.83 4.02
N GLN A 172 -28.65 -12.61 4.58
CA GLN A 172 -27.54 -11.66 4.73
C GLN A 172 -26.51 -12.13 5.76
N TRP A 173 -26.86 -13.01 6.70
CA TRP A 173 -25.90 -13.55 7.67
C TRP A 173 -24.91 -14.54 7.06
N ILE A 174 -25.34 -15.40 6.14
CA ILE A 174 -24.48 -16.42 5.53
C ILE A 174 -23.65 -15.83 4.39
N TYR A 175 -24.28 -15.11 3.46
CA TYR A 175 -23.57 -14.45 2.37
C TYR A 175 -22.81 -13.20 2.84
N GLY A 176 -23.29 -12.53 3.90
CA GLY A 176 -22.65 -11.34 4.46
C GLY A 176 -21.29 -11.66 5.07
N ASN A 177 -21.13 -12.79 5.78
CA ASN A 177 -19.82 -13.16 6.33
C ASN A 177 -18.78 -13.39 5.22
N ILE A 178 -19.14 -14.14 4.16
CA ILE A 178 -18.22 -14.41 3.04
C ILE A 178 -17.87 -13.12 2.29
N MET A 179 -18.87 -12.29 1.98
CA MET A 179 -18.67 -10.98 1.34
C MET A 179 -17.82 -10.05 2.22
N GLN A 180 -18.08 -10.01 3.53
CA GLN A 180 -17.34 -9.20 4.49
C GLN A 180 -15.88 -9.64 4.58
N PHE A 181 -15.60 -10.94 4.63
CA PHE A 181 -14.24 -11.46 4.54
C PHE A 181 -13.58 -11.09 3.21
N GLY A 182 -14.29 -11.23 2.09
CA GLY A 182 -13.79 -10.84 0.77
C GLY A 182 -13.44 -9.35 0.68
N LEU A 183 -14.30 -8.48 1.20
CA LEU A 183 -14.06 -7.03 1.26
C LEU A 183 -12.94 -6.68 2.22
N ALA A 184 -12.84 -7.34 3.37
CA ALA A 184 -11.74 -7.13 4.32
C ALA A 184 -10.39 -7.56 3.71
N ILE A 185 -10.37 -8.65 2.93
CA ILE A 185 -9.19 -9.06 2.17
C ILE A 185 -8.88 -8.04 1.07
N LEU A 186 -9.89 -7.56 0.35
CA LEU A 186 -9.70 -6.54 -0.68
C LEU A 186 -9.12 -5.26 -0.08
N GLU A 187 -9.63 -4.78 1.04
CA GLU A 187 -9.11 -3.63 1.77
C GLU A 187 -7.67 -3.86 2.28
N PHE A 188 -7.38 -5.06 2.77
CA PHE A 188 -6.04 -5.46 3.20
C PHE A 188 -5.05 -5.42 2.03
N VAL A 189 -5.44 -5.95 0.87
CA VAL A 189 -4.60 -6.00 -0.34
C VAL A 189 -4.45 -4.60 -0.96
N SER A 190 -5.50 -3.79 -0.98
CA SER A 190 -5.46 -2.41 -1.48
C SER A 190 -4.56 -1.50 -0.64
N CYS A 191 -4.45 -1.76 0.67
CA CYS A 191 -3.56 -1.02 1.57
C CYS A 191 -2.07 -1.37 1.43
N GLN A 192 -1.73 -2.53 0.87
CA GLN A 192 -0.34 -2.94 0.62
C GLN A 192 0.24 -2.25 -0.62
#